data_AF-A0A925SQ65-F1
#
_entry.id   AF-A0A925SQ65-F1
#
_cell.length_a   1.000
_cell.length_b   1.000
_cell.length_c   1.000
_cell.angle_alpha   90.00
_cell.angle_beta   90.00
_cell.angle_gamma   90.00
#
_symmetry.space_group_name_H-M   'P 1'
#
loop_
_entity.id
_entity.type
_entity.pdbx_description
1 polymer ?
#
loop_
_entity_poly.entity_id
_entity_poly.type
_entity_poly.pdbx_seq_one_letter_code
_entity_poly.pdbx_strand_id
1 'polypeptide(L)' 'MNSLLDVQSALRNTLTQKQELVRDYQTFAQQIKDNEVAKMYSHFAEAEGLHATQIKAKLDELA' A
#
# COMPACT_ATOMS: atom_id res chain seq x y z
N MET A 1 -21.46 16.28 14.63
CA MET A 1 -20.04 15.88 14.78
C MET A 1 -19.39 16.04 13.42
N ASN A 2 -18.81 17.20 13.14
CA ASN A 2 -18.15 17.45 11.85
C ASN A 2 -16.68 17.06 12.01
N SER A 3 -16.38 15.78 11.88
CA SER A 3 -14.99 15.31 11.89
C SER A 3 -14.40 15.62 10.51
N LEU A 4 -13.78 16.80 10.36
CA LEU A 4 -12.82 16.98 9.29
C LEU A 4 -11.70 15.98 9.51
N LEU A 5 -11.56 15.04 8.58
CA LEU A 5 -10.52 14.04 8.61
C LEU A 5 -9.17 14.76 8.59
N ASP A 6 -8.36 14.60 9.65
CA ASP A 6 -7.01 15.15 9.67
C ASP A 6 -6.20 14.55 8.52
N VAL A 7 -5.75 15.41 7.59
CA VAL A 7 -5.12 14.98 6.35
C VAL A 7 -3.84 14.19 6.63
N GLN A 8 -3.05 14.60 7.64
CA GLN A 8 -1.82 13.87 7.99
C GLN A 8 -2.14 12.49 8.57
N SER A 9 -3.13 12.38 9.45
CA SER A 9 -3.59 11.09 10.00
C SER A 9 -4.15 10.19 8.90
N ALA A 10 -4.91 10.73 7.95
CA ALA A 10 -5.40 10.00 6.80
C ALA A 10 -4.24 9.39 6.00
N LEU A 11 -3.26 10.22 5.62
CA LEU A 11 -2.12 9.81 4.83
C LEU A 11 -1.25 8.79 5.57
N ARG A 12 -1.00 8.96 6.87
CA ARG A 12 -0.23 7.98 7.68
C ARG A 12 -0.95 6.64 7.75
N ASN A 13 -2.25 6.66 8.04
CA ASN A 13 -3.05 5.43 8.12
C ASN A 13 -3.08 4.70 6.77
N THR A 14 -3.25 5.42 5.66
CA THR A 14 -3.24 4.82 4.33
C THR A 14 -1.84 4.30 3.97
N LEU A 15 -0.76 5.03 4.30
CA LEU A 15 0.61 4.54 4.08
C LEU A 15 0.84 3.18 4.74
N THR A 16 0.46 3.04 6.01
CA THR A 16 0.58 1.77 6.75
C THR A 16 -0.20 0.65 6.06
N GLN A 17 -1.47 0.89 5.70
CA GLN A 17 -2.29 -0.11 5.01
C GLN A 17 -1.67 -0.54 3.67
N LYS A 18 -1.11 0.41 2.91
CA LYS A 18 -0.49 0.11 1.62
C LYS A 18 0.78 -0.72 1.78
N GLN A 19 1.59 -0.43 2.80
CA GLN A 19 2.77 -1.23 3.13
C GLN A 19 2.40 -2.66 3.59
N GLU A 20 1.31 -2.81 4.34
CA GLU A 20 0.77 -4.12 4.71
C GLU A 20 0.32 -4.92 3.48
N LEU A 21 -0.43 -4.30 2.57
CA LEU A 21 -0.84 -4.93 1.31
C LEU A 21 0.35 -5.36 0.45
N VAL A 22 1.41 -4.53 0.36
CA VAL A 22 2.64 -4.91 -0.35
C VAL A 22 3.21 -6.21 0.21
N ARG A 23 3.40 -6.28 1.54
CA ARG A 23 3.95 -7.48 2.21
C ARG A 23 3.05 -8.70 1.99
N ASP A 24 1.75 -8.53 2.14
CA ASP A 24 0.79 -9.62 2.05
C ASP A 24 0.70 -10.15 0.62
N TYR A 25 0.65 -9.27 -0.39
CA TYR A 25 0.66 -9.65 -1.80
C TYR A 25 1.98 -10.29 -2.24
N GLN A 26 3.12 -9.81 -1.74
CA GLN A 26 4.41 -10.49 -1.96
C GLN A 26 4.39 -11.91 -1.37
N THR A 27 3.83 -12.06 -0.16
CA THR A 27 3.69 -13.37 0.49
C THR A 27 2.80 -14.31 -0.33
N PHE A 28 1.67 -13.82 -0.84
CA PHE A 28 0.77 -14.62 -1.68
C PHE A 28 1.42 -15.02 -3.00
N ALA A 29 2.10 -14.09 -3.67
CA ALA A 29 2.83 -14.38 -4.90
C ALA A 29 3.91 -15.46 -4.71
N GLN A 30 4.51 -15.56 -3.52
CA GLN A 30 5.52 -16.58 -3.20
C GLN A 30 4.92 -17.96 -2.85
N GLN A 31 3.70 -18.00 -2.32
CA GLN A 31 3.08 -19.22 -1.77
C GLN A 31 2.06 -19.87 -2.72
N ILE A 32 1.47 -19.12 -3.64
CA ILE A 32 0.49 -19.62 -4.60
C ILE A 32 1.19 -20.43 -5.70
N LYS A 33 0.70 -21.65 -5.96
CA LYS A 33 1.26 -22.55 -6.99
C LYS A 33 0.79 -22.23 -8.41
N ASP A 34 -0.37 -21.58 -8.54
CA ASP A 34 -0.88 -21.14 -9.83
C ASP A 34 -0.05 -19.93 -10.31
N ASN A 35 0.69 -20.10 -11.40
CA ASN A 35 1.62 -19.10 -11.90
C ASN A 35 0.91 -17.81 -12.37
N GLU A 36 -0.29 -17.91 -12.93
CA GLU A 36 -1.02 -16.74 -13.41
C GLU A 36 -1.54 -15.92 -12.21
N VAL A 37 -2.07 -16.61 -11.20
CA VAL A 37 -2.52 -15.96 -9.97
C VAL A 37 -1.35 -15.39 -9.16
N ALA A 38 -0.23 -16.11 -9.07
CA ALA A 38 0.97 -15.61 -8.40
C ALA A 38 1.48 -14.32 -9.05
N LYS A 39 1.53 -14.28 -10.39
CA LYS A 39 1.91 -13.09 -11.16
C LYS A 39 0.94 -11.92 -10.94
N MET A 40 -0.36 -12.19 -10.87
CA MET A 40 -1.36 -11.17 -10.54
C MET A 40 -1.07 -10.52 -9.18
N TYR A 41 -0.77 -11.31 -8.14
CA TYR A 41 -0.42 -10.77 -6.83
C TYR A 41 0.93 -10.02 -6.83
N SER A 42 1.91 -10.44 -7.63
CA SER A 42 3.15 -9.66 -7.82
C SER A 42 2.84 -8.25 -8.34
N HIS A 43 1.98 -8.13 -9.35
CA HIS A 43 1.59 -6.82 -9.89
C HIS A 43 0.79 -5.97 -8.90
N PHE A 44 -0.04 -6.59 -8.07
CA PHE A 44 -0.71 -5.85 -6.99
C PHE A 44 0.30 -5.30 -5.98
N ALA A 45 1.32 -6.08 -5.59
CA ALA A 45 2.37 -5.60 -4.71
C ALA A 45 3.14 -4.42 -5.31
N GLU A 46 3.47 -4.48 -6.60
CA GLU A 46 4.12 -3.37 -7.32
C GLU A 46 3.27 -2.10 -7.29
N ALA A 47 1.97 -2.22 -7.59
CA ALA A 47 1.05 -1.09 -7.60
C ALA A 47 0.91 -0.45 -6.21
N GLU A 48 0.74 -1.25 -5.16
CA GLU A 48 0.63 -0.72 -3.80
C GLU A 48 1.95 -0.14 -3.28
N GLY A 49 3.09 -0.65 -3.76
CA GLY A 49 4.40 -0.05 -3.53
C GLY A 49 4.49 1.36 -4.10
N LEU A 50 4.04 1.55 -5.35
CA LEU A 50 3.98 2.87 -5.98
C LEU A 50 3.07 3.84 -5.21
N HIS A 51 1.88 3.38 -4.80
CA HIS A 51 0.97 4.19 -3.99
C HIS A 51 1.59 4.57 -2.64
N ALA A 52 2.25 3.64 -1.95
CA ALA A 52 2.95 3.92 -0.69
C ALA A 52 4.06 4.97 -0.88
N THR A 53 4.84 4.90 -1.96
CA THR A 53 5.85 5.90 -2.29
C THR A 53 5.25 7.29 -2.49
N GLN A 54 4.15 7.41 -3.23
CA GLN A 54 3.47 8.70 -3.46
C GLN A 54 2.94 9.31 -2.15
N ILE A 55 2.32 8.49 -1.30
CA ILE A 55 1.79 8.95 -0.01
C ILE A 55 2.94 9.39 0.91
N LYS A 56 4.02 8.62 0.97
CA LYS A 56 5.20 8.99 1.75
C LYS A 56 5.79 10.32 1.27
N ALA A 57 5.95 10.51 -0.04
CA ALA A 57 6.44 11.77 -0.59
C ALA A 57 5.56 12.96 -0.16
N LYS A 58 4.22 12.80 -0.21
CA LYS A 58 3.30 13.85 0.26
C LYS A 58 3.41 14.10 1.77
N LEU A 59 3.60 13.07 2.58
CA LEU A 59 3.84 13.23 4.02
C LEU A 59 5.14 13.98 4.30
N ASP A 60 6.20 13.70 3.55
CA ASP A 60 7.50 14.37 3.68
C ASP A 60 7.41 15.86 3.28
N GLU A 61 6.53 16.24 2.33
CA GLU A 61 6.23 17.65 1.99
C GLU A 61 5.43 18.40 3.07
N LEU A 62 4.73 17.68 3.96
CA LEU A 62 3.87 18.24 5.01
C LEU A 62 4.58 18.32 6.39
N ALA A 63 5.81 17.81 6.49
CA ALA A 63 6.62 17.77 7.71
C ALA A 63 7.51 18.99 7.83
#